data_AF-A0A4V1F5Z7-F1
#
_entry.id   AF-A0A4V1F5Z7-F1
#
_cell.length_a   1.000
_cell.length_b   1.000
_cell.length_c   1.000
_cell.angle_alpha   90.00
_cell.angle_beta   90.00
_cell.angle_gamma   90.00
#
_symmetry.space_group_name_H-M   'P 1'
#
loop_
_entity.id
_entity.type
_entity.pdbx_description
1 polymer ?
#
loop_
_entity_poly.entity_id
_entity_poly.type
_entity_poly.pdbx_seq_one_letter_code
_entity_poly.pdbx_strand_id
1 'polypeptide(L)'
;MNRDEYLSALAAVLDRYTDAAAGKLSAIVDALPAAATELCIDVFPDQDGEGTFDVWVRLEGPDYFAINKPIDAHRHLFGIVYTEDGVEPDVPRWGHDAPFGVEDAVVDAAAAWLTVLWTRVGEGRSPVPWRVEGEDGLGTVTPLLFPAATD
;
A
#
# COMPACT_ATOMS: atom_id res chain seq x y z
N MET A 1 -7.29 10.91 20.70
CA MET A 1 -6.80 11.32 19.38
C MET A 1 -7.98 11.38 18.43
N ASN A 2 -8.07 12.37 17.55
CA ASN A 2 -9.08 12.44 16.50
C ASN A 2 -8.55 11.87 15.18
N ARG A 3 -9.38 11.84 14.13
CA ARG A 3 -9.01 11.28 12.82
C ARG A 3 -7.81 11.99 12.17
N ASP A 4 -7.76 13.32 12.21
CA ASP A 4 -6.69 14.08 11.56
C ASP A 4 -5.34 13.88 12.28
N GLU A 5 -5.40 13.81 13.61
CA GLU A 5 -4.24 13.47 14.44
C GLU A 5 -3.77 12.02 14.17
N TYR A 6 -4.70 11.07 13.97
CA TYR A 6 -4.39 9.70 13.57
C TYR A 6 -3.65 9.64 12.24
N LEU A 7 -4.22 10.27 11.21
CA LEU A 7 -3.64 10.32 9.86
C LEU A 7 -2.24 10.93 9.89
N SER A 8 -2.06 12.01 10.66
CA SER A 8 -0.76 12.67 10.81
C SER A 8 0.27 11.77 11.51
N ALA A 9 -0.14 11.06 12.56
CA ALA A 9 0.72 10.13 13.27
C ALA A 9 1.12 8.94 12.39
N LEU A 10 0.16 8.34 11.68
CA LEU A 10 0.43 7.21 10.78
C LEU A 10 1.29 7.64 9.58
N ALA A 11 1.05 8.81 9.00
CA ALA A 11 1.90 9.35 7.93
C ALA A 11 3.36 9.50 8.38
N ALA A 12 3.61 10.00 9.60
CA ALA A 12 4.95 10.09 10.15
C ALA A 12 5.62 8.71 10.35
N VAL A 13 4.84 7.67 10.63
CA VAL A 13 5.35 6.29 10.66
C VAL A 13 5.74 5.85 9.26
N LEU A 14 4.82 5.95 8.29
CA LEU A 14 5.01 5.54 6.90
C LEU A 14 6.21 6.24 6.24
N ASP A 15 6.41 7.53 6.52
CA ASP A 15 7.53 8.32 6.00
C ASP A 15 8.90 7.71 6.33
N ARG A 16 9.04 7.06 7.51
CA ARG A 16 10.28 6.38 7.91
C ARG A 16 10.59 5.15 7.05
N TYR A 17 9.58 4.57 6.41
CA TYR A 17 9.71 3.37 5.58
C TYR A 17 9.66 3.68 4.07
N THR A 18 9.54 4.95 3.70
CA THR A 18 9.48 5.39 2.30
C THR A 18 10.65 4.89 1.46
N ASP A 19 11.89 4.96 1.95
CA ASP A 19 13.05 4.49 1.17
C ASP A 19 13.04 2.98 0.95
N ALA A 20 12.67 2.21 1.98
CA ALA A 20 12.60 0.75 1.89
C ALA A 20 11.48 0.31 0.92
N ALA A 21 10.30 0.92 1.03
CA ALA A 21 9.18 0.66 0.14
C ALA A 21 9.47 1.09 -1.31
N ALA A 22 10.12 2.24 -1.51
CA ALA A 22 10.54 2.72 -2.83
C ALA A 22 11.53 1.75 -3.50
N GLY A 23 12.45 1.16 -2.73
CA GLY A 23 13.37 0.14 -3.23
C GLY A 23 12.64 -1.10 -3.76
N LYS A 24 11.66 -1.61 -2.98
CA LYS A 24 10.83 -2.74 -3.40
C LYS A 24 9.98 -2.40 -4.63
N LEU A 25 9.29 -1.26 -4.60
CA LEU A 25 8.41 -0.84 -5.70
C LEU A 25 9.20 -0.57 -6.99
N SER A 26 10.41 0.01 -6.91
CA SER A 26 11.29 0.14 -8.07
C SER A 26 11.66 -1.23 -8.65
N ALA A 27 12.03 -2.20 -7.81
CA ALA A 27 12.37 -3.54 -8.26
C ALA A 27 11.18 -4.25 -8.94
N ILE A 28 9.95 -3.99 -8.46
CA ILE A 28 8.72 -4.46 -9.11
C ILE A 28 8.56 -3.83 -10.49
N VAL A 29 8.69 -2.51 -10.60
CA VAL A 29 8.56 -1.79 -11.89
C VAL A 29 9.60 -2.27 -12.89
N ASP A 30 10.85 -2.50 -12.46
CA ASP A 30 11.93 -3.02 -13.31
C ASP A 30 11.71 -4.48 -13.75
N ALA A 31 10.93 -5.25 -12.99
CA ALA A 31 10.63 -6.66 -13.25
C ALA A 31 9.28 -6.89 -13.95
N LEU A 32 8.58 -5.82 -14.37
CA LEU A 32 7.26 -5.91 -14.99
C LEU A 32 7.29 -6.80 -16.25
N PRO A 33 6.54 -7.92 -16.28
CA PRO A 33 6.42 -8.74 -17.46
C PRO A 33 5.66 -7.99 -18.56
N ALA A 34 6.04 -8.20 -19.83
CA ALA A 34 5.33 -7.61 -20.97
C ALA A 34 3.86 -8.03 -21.09
N ALA A 35 3.47 -9.14 -20.44
CA ALA A 35 2.09 -9.62 -20.40
C ALA A 35 1.23 -8.94 -19.31
N ALA A 36 1.84 -8.22 -18.36
CA ALA A 36 1.08 -7.50 -17.35
C ALA A 36 0.23 -6.41 -18.01
N THR A 37 -1.01 -6.27 -17.56
CA THR A 37 -1.95 -5.25 -18.04
C THR A 37 -2.18 -4.14 -17.03
N GLU A 38 -1.86 -4.37 -15.76
CA GLU A 38 -2.05 -3.40 -14.67
C GLU A 38 -1.22 -3.81 -13.44
N LEU A 39 -0.77 -2.81 -12.67
CA LEU A 39 -0.18 -2.99 -11.35
C LEU A 39 -1.16 -2.52 -10.28
N CYS A 40 -1.49 -3.38 -9.32
CA CYS A 40 -2.42 -3.04 -8.24
C CYS A 40 -1.71 -3.09 -6.90
N ILE A 41 -1.93 -2.07 -6.09
CA ILE A 41 -1.42 -1.98 -4.72
C ILE A 41 -2.61 -2.07 -3.77
N ASP A 42 -2.68 -3.15 -3.02
CA ASP A 42 -3.78 -3.46 -2.11
C ASP A 42 -3.37 -3.15 -0.68
N VAL A 43 -4.23 -2.43 0.05
CA VAL A 43 -4.09 -2.14 1.47
C VAL A 43 -5.08 -3.01 2.25
N PHE A 44 -4.57 -3.79 3.18
CA PHE A 44 -5.32 -4.76 3.99
C PHE A 44 -5.25 -4.36 5.46
N PRO A 45 -6.18 -3.54 5.98
CA PRO A 45 -6.33 -3.32 7.41
C PRO A 45 -6.63 -4.62 8.16
N ASP A 46 -6.21 -4.70 9.42
CA ASP A 46 -6.70 -5.75 10.31
C ASP A 46 -8.21 -5.61 10.53
N GLN A 47 -8.85 -6.76 10.74
CA GLN A 47 -10.31 -6.87 10.92
C GLN A 47 -10.76 -6.47 12.33
N ASP A 48 -9.81 -6.29 13.26
CA ASP A 48 -10.10 -5.92 14.64
C ASP A 48 -10.18 -4.39 14.81
N GLY A 49 -9.85 -3.63 13.77
CA GLY A 49 -9.85 -2.17 13.76
C GLY A 49 -8.78 -1.57 14.65
N GLU A 50 -7.72 -2.33 14.98
CA GLU A 50 -6.65 -1.86 15.86
C GLU A 50 -5.73 -0.87 15.13
N GLY A 51 -5.68 -0.93 13.80
CA GLY A 51 -4.88 -0.05 12.96
C GLY A 51 -3.59 -0.67 12.44
N THR A 52 -3.38 -1.98 12.62
CA THR A 52 -2.36 -2.73 11.88
C THR A 52 -2.89 -3.07 10.48
N PHE A 53 -1.98 -3.30 9.54
CA PHE A 53 -2.30 -3.53 8.13
C PHE A 53 -1.11 -4.05 7.36
N ASP A 54 -1.39 -4.56 6.16
CA ASP A 54 -0.40 -4.91 5.15
C ASP A 54 -0.64 -4.17 3.84
N VAL A 55 0.44 -3.97 3.08
CA VAL A 55 0.41 -3.40 1.74
C VAL A 55 1.08 -4.37 0.79
N TRP A 56 0.31 -4.84 -0.18
CA TRP A 56 0.73 -5.82 -1.17
C TRP A 56 0.65 -5.27 -2.59
N VAL A 57 1.48 -5.80 -3.47
CA VAL A 57 1.43 -5.53 -4.90
C VAL A 57 1.07 -6.81 -5.64
N ARG A 58 0.20 -6.69 -6.62
CA ARG A 58 -0.07 -7.74 -7.60
C ARG A 58 -0.11 -7.16 -9.00
N LEU A 59 0.12 -8.02 -9.98
CA LEU A 59 -0.06 -7.72 -11.39
C LEU A 59 -1.30 -8.41 -11.92
N GLU A 60 -2.06 -7.69 -12.74
CA GLU A 60 -3.14 -8.26 -13.54
C GLU A 60 -2.64 -8.60 -14.95
N GLY A 61 -3.25 -9.60 -15.57
CA GLY A 61 -2.90 -10.07 -16.91
C GLY A 61 -3.19 -11.56 -17.11
N PRO A 62 -2.85 -12.12 -18.29
CA PRO A 62 -2.98 -13.54 -18.56
C PRO A 62 -1.98 -14.34 -17.71
N ASP A 63 -2.43 -15.47 -17.14
CA ASP A 63 -1.65 -16.33 -16.24
C ASP A 63 -1.12 -15.59 -15.01
N TYR A 64 -2.03 -15.31 -14.08
CA TYR A 64 -1.77 -14.60 -12.81
C TYR A 64 -0.54 -15.10 -12.07
N PHE A 65 -0.33 -16.42 -12.02
CA PHE A 65 0.80 -17.00 -11.31
C PHE A 65 2.13 -16.70 -12.02
N ALA A 66 2.17 -16.87 -13.35
CA ALA A 66 3.37 -16.60 -14.13
C ALA A 66 3.78 -15.12 -14.08
N ILE A 67 2.81 -14.19 -14.14
CA ILE A 67 3.11 -12.75 -14.14
C ILE A 67 3.51 -12.23 -12.75
N ASN A 68 3.00 -12.81 -11.66
CA ASN A 68 3.34 -12.36 -10.30
C ASN A 68 4.63 -12.99 -9.75
N LYS A 69 5.08 -14.12 -10.32
CA LYS A 69 6.29 -14.81 -9.85
C LYS A 69 7.57 -13.96 -9.89
N PRO A 70 7.85 -13.13 -10.91
CA PRO A 70 9.04 -12.28 -10.95
C PRO A 70 9.09 -11.24 -9.83
N ILE A 71 7.95 -10.82 -9.30
CA ILE A 71 7.85 -9.77 -8.27
C ILE A 71 7.68 -10.32 -6.85
N ASP A 72 7.60 -11.65 -6.70
CA ASP A 72 7.27 -12.35 -5.44
C ASP A 72 8.15 -11.93 -4.26
N ALA A 73 9.46 -11.72 -4.50
CA ALA A 73 10.41 -11.31 -3.46
C ALA A 73 10.20 -9.86 -2.96
N HIS A 74 9.45 -9.04 -3.69
CA HIS A 74 9.27 -7.61 -3.42
C HIS A 74 7.82 -7.20 -3.21
N ARG A 75 6.85 -8.09 -3.48
CA ARG A 75 5.43 -7.75 -3.52
C ARG A 75 4.83 -7.35 -2.18
N HIS A 76 5.43 -7.72 -1.05
CA HIS A 76 5.06 -7.18 0.26
C HIS A 76 5.78 -5.85 0.46
N LEU A 77 5.10 -4.73 0.24
CA LEU A 77 5.73 -3.41 0.33
C LEU A 77 5.96 -3.02 1.79
N PHE A 78 4.93 -3.18 2.62
CA PHE A 78 4.90 -2.75 4.01
C PHE A 78 3.94 -3.64 4.79
N GLY A 79 4.23 -3.86 6.07
CA GLY A 79 3.38 -4.63 6.96
C GLY A 79 3.79 -4.45 8.41
N ILE A 80 2.82 -4.55 9.30
CA ILE A 80 3.04 -4.51 10.74
C ILE A 80 3.06 -5.94 11.29
N VAL A 81 4.04 -6.25 12.13
CA VAL A 81 4.13 -7.53 12.83
C VAL A 81 3.99 -7.34 14.33
N TYR A 82 3.30 -8.27 15.00
CA TYR A 82 3.27 -8.33 16.45
C TYR A 82 4.57 -8.91 17.00
N THR A 83 5.11 -8.25 18.01
CA THR A 83 6.33 -8.62 18.73
C THR A 83 6.02 -8.76 20.22
N GLU A 84 7.00 -9.19 21.03
CA GLU A 84 6.84 -9.27 22.49
C GLU A 84 6.57 -7.90 23.13
N ASP A 85 7.06 -6.82 22.52
CA ASP A 85 6.98 -5.45 23.05
C ASP A 85 5.84 -4.61 22.44
N GLY A 86 5.04 -5.19 21.55
CA GLY A 86 3.95 -4.49 20.86
C GLY A 86 3.91 -4.81 19.37
N VAL A 87 3.94 -3.78 18.53
CA VAL A 87 3.95 -3.95 17.07
C VAL A 87 5.14 -3.24 16.45
N GLU A 88 5.68 -3.80 15.38
CA GLU A 88 6.76 -3.20 14.59
C GLU A 88 6.35 -3.23 13.12
N PRO A 89 6.28 -2.08 12.43
CA PRO A 89 6.46 -0.72 12.93
C PRO A 89 5.48 -0.29 14.02
N ASP A 90 5.93 0.55 14.96
CA ASP A 90 5.06 1.16 15.98
C ASP A 90 4.10 2.17 15.32
N VAL A 91 2.89 1.69 15.02
CA VAL A 91 1.78 2.45 14.44
C VAL A 91 0.81 2.94 15.51
N PRO A 92 0.13 4.08 15.31
CA PRO A 92 -0.97 4.46 16.19
C PRO A 92 -2.05 3.37 16.19
N ARG A 93 -2.41 2.88 17.37
CA ARG A 93 -3.42 1.84 17.54
C ARG A 93 -4.64 2.32 18.32
N TRP A 94 -5.78 1.67 18.08
CA TRP A 94 -7.02 1.84 18.84
C TRP A 94 -7.46 0.54 19.49
N GLY A 95 -8.30 0.65 20.52
CA GLY A 95 -9.18 -0.43 20.94
C GLY A 95 -10.49 -0.40 20.16
N HIS A 96 -11.40 -1.32 20.50
CA HIS A 96 -12.70 -1.48 19.83
C HIS A 96 -13.63 -0.25 19.85
N ASP A 97 -13.31 0.81 20.60
CA ASP A 97 -14.15 2.00 20.81
C ASP A 97 -13.66 3.24 20.05
N ALA A 98 -13.06 3.04 18.87
CA ALA A 98 -12.58 4.14 18.04
C ALA A 98 -13.70 5.12 17.63
N PRO A 99 -13.45 6.44 17.70
CA PRO A 99 -14.47 7.45 17.38
C PRO A 99 -14.66 7.67 15.87
N PHE A 100 -13.96 6.92 15.02
CA PHE A 100 -14.02 6.94 13.55
C PHE A 100 -13.65 5.57 13.00
N GLY A 101 -13.92 5.31 11.72
CA GLY A 101 -13.47 4.09 11.04
C GLY A 101 -11.95 4.07 10.90
N VAL A 102 -11.26 3.31 11.76
CA VAL A 102 -9.79 3.20 11.77
C VAL A 102 -9.30 2.58 10.47
N GLU A 103 -9.99 1.55 9.99
CA GLU A 103 -9.69 0.86 8.73
C GLU A 103 -9.71 1.83 7.54
N ASP A 104 -10.76 2.66 7.42
CA ASP A 104 -10.84 3.70 6.38
C ASP A 104 -9.70 4.72 6.50
N ALA A 105 -9.34 5.10 7.73
CA ALA A 105 -8.26 6.05 7.97
C ALA A 105 -6.88 5.45 7.63
N VAL A 106 -6.66 4.16 7.91
CA VAL A 106 -5.47 3.41 7.50
C VAL A 106 -5.35 3.40 5.99
N VAL A 107 -6.42 3.02 5.28
CA VAL A 107 -6.41 2.95 3.81
C VAL A 107 -6.14 4.33 3.22
N ASP A 108 -6.78 5.38 3.72
CA ASP A 108 -6.57 6.75 3.22
C ASP A 108 -5.12 7.23 3.43
N ALA A 109 -4.53 6.97 4.60
CA ALA A 109 -3.14 7.31 4.89
C ALA A 109 -2.17 6.53 3.99
N ALA A 110 -2.39 5.23 3.84
CA ALA A 110 -1.59 4.37 2.97
C ALA A 110 -1.71 4.80 1.50
N ALA A 111 -2.91 5.12 1.02
CA ALA A 111 -3.14 5.57 -0.35
C ALA A 111 -2.43 6.90 -0.67
N ALA A 112 -2.45 7.85 0.27
CA ALA A 112 -1.69 9.09 0.14
C ALA A 112 -0.17 8.84 0.06
N TRP A 113 0.35 7.98 0.95
CA TRP A 113 1.76 7.61 0.96
C TRP A 113 2.19 6.84 -0.30
N LEU A 114 1.36 5.92 -0.78
CA LEU A 114 1.59 5.16 -2.01
C LEU A 114 1.64 6.05 -3.25
N THR A 115 0.84 7.12 -3.28
CA THR A 115 0.91 8.13 -4.35
C THR A 115 2.26 8.84 -4.36
N VAL A 116 2.80 9.21 -3.18
CA VAL A 116 4.15 9.80 -3.06
C VAL A 116 5.23 8.81 -3.51
N LEU A 117 5.12 7.55 -3.10
CA LEU A 117 6.03 6.49 -3.56
C LEU A 117 6.01 6.35 -5.08
N TRP A 118 4.82 6.34 -5.69
CA TRP A 118 4.69 6.19 -7.13
C TRP A 118 5.31 7.35 -7.90
N THR A 119 5.06 8.61 -7.49
CA THR A 119 5.72 9.78 -8.09
C THR A 119 7.25 9.68 -8.06
N ARG A 120 7.81 9.01 -7.04
CA ARG A 120 9.26 8.81 -6.94
C ARG A 120 9.81 7.72 -7.86
N VAL A 121 9.09 6.61 -8.05
CA VAL A 121 9.67 5.41 -8.68
C VAL A 121 8.88 4.82 -9.86
N GLY A 122 7.59 5.11 -9.98
CA GLY A 122 6.72 4.55 -11.02
C GLY A 122 6.36 5.56 -12.12
N GLU A 123 6.28 6.84 -11.78
CA GLU A 123 5.92 7.90 -12.73
C GLU A 123 6.92 7.98 -13.89
N GLY A 124 6.41 7.90 -15.12
CA GLY A 124 7.22 7.86 -16.35
C GLY A 124 7.97 6.55 -16.59
N ARG A 125 7.84 5.54 -15.73
CA ARG A 125 8.54 4.24 -15.85
C ARG A 125 7.60 3.06 -16.09
N SER A 126 6.41 3.06 -15.51
CA SER A 126 5.47 1.95 -15.66
C SER A 126 4.79 1.98 -17.05
N PRO A 127 4.92 0.92 -17.86
CA PRO A 127 4.22 0.79 -19.14
C PRO A 127 2.75 0.39 -18.98
N VAL A 128 2.30 0.09 -17.76
CA VAL A 128 0.92 -0.32 -17.44
C VAL A 128 0.26 0.68 -16.51
N PRO A 129 -1.08 0.83 -16.57
CA PRO A 129 -1.81 1.57 -15.56
C PRO A 129 -1.59 0.96 -14.18
N TRP A 130 -1.86 1.75 -13.15
CA TRP A 130 -1.79 1.27 -11.79
C TRP A 130 -2.91 1.82 -10.92
N ARG A 131 -3.17 1.14 -9.81
CA ARG A 131 -4.18 1.57 -8.85
C ARG A 131 -3.83 1.23 -7.41
N VAL A 132 -4.48 1.95 -6.49
CA VAL A 132 -4.50 1.65 -5.06
C VAL A 132 -5.91 1.29 -4.64
N GLU A 133 -6.07 0.18 -3.93
CA GLU A 133 -7.36 -0.32 -3.43
C GLU A 133 -7.25 -0.67 -1.94
N GLY A 134 -8.31 -0.40 -1.18
CA GLY A 134 -8.50 -0.96 0.16
C GLY A 134 -9.27 -2.27 0.07
N GLU A 135 -8.96 -3.23 0.94
CA GLU A 135 -9.72 -4.47 1.08
C GLU A 135 -11.22 -4.19 1.27
N ASP A 136 -12.09 -4.98 0.63
CA ASP A 136 -13.55 -4.89 0.75
C ASP A 136 -14.16 -3.48 0.51
N GLY A 137 -13.46 -2.63 -0.25
CA GLY A 137 -13.90 -1.27 -0.57
C GLY A 137 -13.67 -0.27 0.56
N LEU A 138 -12.81 -0.61 1.53
CA LEU A 138 -12.36 0.29 2.58
C LEU A 138 -11.58 1.48 2.00
N GLY A 139 -11.58 2.56 2.77
CA GLY A 139 -11.01 3.85 2.40
C GLY A 139 -12.06 4.77 1.78
N THR A 140 -11.89 6.07 2.03
CA THR A 140 -12.82 7.10 1.55
C THR A 140 -12.34 7.79 0.26
N VAL A 141 -11.07 7.58 -0.09
CA VAL A 141 -10.44 8.12 -1.31
C VAL A 141 -10.08 7.04 -2.34
N THR A 142 -10.20 5.76 -1.98
CA THR A 142 -9.93 4.61 -2.83
C THR A 142 -11.20 4.14 -3.57
N PRO A 143 -11.07 3.49 -4.74
CA PRO A 143 -9.83 3.20 -5.45
C PRO A 143 -9.22 4.45 -6.10
N LEU A 144 -7.90 4.56 -6.06
CA LEU A 144 -7.16 5.56 -6.84
C LEU A 144 -6.72 4.92 -8.14
N LEU A 145 -7.12 5.49 -9.28
CA LEU A 145 -6.85 4.96 -10.62
C LEU A 145 -5.92 5.89 -11.39
N PHE A 146 -4.86 5.33 -11.97
CA PHE A 146 -3.86 6.10 -12.68
C PHE A 146 -3.51 5.45 -14.03
N PRO A 147 -3.37 6.25 -15.10
CA PRO A 147 -3.03 5.74 -16.42
C PRO A 147 -1.57 5.25 -16.49
N ALA A 148 -1.26 4.46 -17.52
CA ALA A 148 0.11 4.14 -17.88
C ALA A 148 0.90 5.40 -18.28
N ALA A 149 2.23 5.34 -18.22
CA ALA A 149 3.06 6.38 -18.80
C ALA A 149 2.82 6.45 -20.32
N THR A 150 2.59 7.65 -20.83
CA THR A 150 2.50 7.91 -22.27
C THR A 150 3.90 8.19 -22.81
N ASP A 151 4.33 7.46 -23.83
CA ASP A 151 5.56 7.75 -24.61
C ASP A 151 5.51 9.11 -25.32
#